data_AF-A0A7X2N0M7-F1
#
_entry.id   AF-A0A7X2N0M7-F1
#
_cell.length_a   1.000
_cell.length_b   1.000
_cell.length_c   1.000
_cell.angle_alpha   90.00
_cell.angle_beta   90.00
_cell.angle_gamma   90.00
#
_symmetry.space_group_name_H-M   'P 1'
#
loop_
_entity.id
_entity.type
_entity.pdbx_description
1 polymer ?
#
loop_
_entity_poly.entity_id
_entity_poly.type
_entity_poly.pdbx_seq_one_letter_code
_entity_poly.pdbx_strand_id
1 'polypeptide(L)'
;MIHKKQEKYTIRIYYYILHDTGIKGEYLINWTSKIKFKSLLNEKQKNTIAKRIVCFDCEVEAISLSHARSKAYNIIKDFSTYLAALLNVGFSPYMGIFKHFITKEIQGKEICFTDNFQREGFLDKELNLIVSDNMNGLHHINDYLSVQPNTYFSYFINDKFETKGGYIQNNDEILNTNLKNTFKSIKITKVQGRAEYSDNIDYDGQYKLNLLVPKQIRKFFKEINNLDDTTGRYFRNSCRLYNISLIVD
;
A
#
# COMPACT_ATOMS: atom_id res chain seq x y z
N MET A 1 -7.83 -24.54 -23.67
CA MET A 1 -7.39 -23.51 -22.69
C MET A 1 -6.32 -24.13 -21.80
N ILE A 2 -5.11 -23.59 -21.77
CA ILE A 2 -4.07 -24.05 -20.85
C ILE A 2 -4.38 -23.41 -19.49
N HIS A 3 -4.77 -24.21 -18.49
CA HIS A 3 -4.90 -23.74 -17.11
C HIS A 3 -3.50 -23.35 -16.61
N LYS A 4 -3.19 -22.05 -16.59
CA LYS A 4 -1.97 -21.55 -15.94
C LYS A 4 -2.01 -21.95 -14.47
N LYS A 5 -0.99 -22.67 -14.02
CA LYS A 5 -0.85 -23.12 -12.63
C LYS A 5 -0.83 -21.91 -11.70
N GLN A 6 -1.64 -21.92 -10.65
CA GLN A 6 -1.58 -20.89 -9.63
C GLN A 6 -0.30 -21.05 -8.81
N GLU A 7 0.33 -19.92 -8.50
CA GLU A 7 1.50 -19.84 -7.65
C GLU A 7 1.16 -19.04 -6.39
N LYS A 8 1.86 -19.32 -5.30
CA LYS A 8 1.72 -18.60 -4.05
C LYS A 8 2.60 -17.34 -4.05
N TYR A 9 2.01 -16.23 -3.65
CA TYR A 9 2.66 -14.94 -3.46
C TYR A 9 2.35 -14.41 -2.06
N THR A 10 3.27 -13.65 -1.50
CA THR A 10 3.00 -12.76 -0.37
C THR A 10 3.19 -11.33 -0.85
N ILE A 11 2.08 -10.60 -1.03
CA ILE A 11 2.10 -9.23 -1.55
C ILE A 11 2.08 -8.25 -0.38
N ARG A 12 3.00 -7.27 -0.39
CA ARG A 12 2.99 -6.16 0.55
C ARG A 12 2.14 -5.01 0.01
N ILE A 13 1.17 -4.55 0.80
CA ILE A 13 0.28 -3.42 0.52
C ILE A 13 0.48 -2.35 1.58
N TYR A 14 0.52 -1.09 1.18
CA TYR A 14 0.84 0.07 2.00
C TYR A 14 -0.37 0.99 2.16
N TYR A 15 -0.67 1.31 3.41
CA TYR A 15 -1.64 2.33 3.78
C TYR A 15 -0.93 3.37 4.65
N TYR A 16 -1.54 4.54 4.82
CA TYR A 16 -1.17 5.46 5.89
C TYR A 16 -2.32 5.60 6.89
N ILE A 17 -1.95 5.90 8.13
CA ILE A 17 -2.85 6.34 9.18
C ILE A 17 -2.38 7.70 9.71
N LEU A 18 -3.32 8.51 10.19
CA LEU A 18 -3.01 9.75 10.91
C LEU A 18 -2.89 9.42 12.40
N HIS A 19 -1.66 9.17 12.86
CA HIS A 19 -1.40 8.78 14.24
C HIS A 19 0.05 9.09 14.63
N ASP A 20 0.30 9.59 15.86
CA ASP A 20 1.63 10.05 16.25
C ASP A 20 2.69 8.94 16.26
N THR A 21 2.38 7.78 16.82
CA THR A 21 3.34 6.68 16.99
C THR A 21 3.21 5.53 15.97
N GLY A 22 2.15 5.53 15.16
CA GLY A 22 1.76 4.34 14.41
C GLY A 22 1.26 3.18 15.29
N ILE A 23 1.11 2.00 14.68
CA ILE A 23 0.74 0.75 15.34
C ILE A 23 1.97 0.17 16.05
N LYS A 24 1.87 -0.08 17.36
CA LYS A 24 2.97 -0.70 18.11
C LYS A 24 2.96 -2.21 17.95
N GLY A 25 4.09 -2.75 17.50
CA GLY A 25 4.29 -4.18 17.30
C GLY A 25 3.86 -4.68 15.93
N GLU A 26 3.87 -6.00 15.80
CA GLU A 26 3.54 -6.70 14.56
C GLU A 26 2.49 -7.77 14.85
N TYR A 27 1.51 -7.88 13.95
CA TYR A 27 0.32 -8.69 14.17
C TYR A 27 0.11 -9.65 13.02
N LEU A 28 -0.32 -10.87 13.36
CA LEU A 28 -0.63 -11.93 12.42
C LEU A 28 -2.07 -12.39 12.63
N ILE A 29 -2.88 -12.24 11.58
CA ILE A 29 -4.31 -12.61 11.56
C ILE A 29 -4.55 -13.59 10.41
N ASN A 30 -5.23 -14.69 10.71
CA ASN A 30 -5.76 -15.61 9.70
C ASN A 30 -7.23 -15.25 9.50
N TRP A 31 -7.56 -14.73 8.32
CA TRP A 31 -8.92 -14.36 7.95
C TRP A 31 -9.29 -15.07 6.63
N THR A 32 -9.65 -14.34 5.58
CA THR A 32 -9.76 -14.88 4.20
C THR A 32 -8.40 -15.23 3.61
N SER A 33 -7.38 -14.50 4.02
CA SER A 33 -5.97 -14.77 3.79
C SER A 33 -5.18 -14.69 5.09
N LYS A 34 -3.98 -15.23 5.09
CA LYS A 34 -2.99 -14.99 6.14
C LYS A 34 -2.40 -13.59 5.94
N ILE A 35 -2.61 -12.72 6.90
CA ILE A 35 -2.26 -11.30 6.83
C ILE A 35 -1.36 -10.95 8.01
N LYS A 36 -0.20 -10.36 7.72
CA LYS A 36 0.71 -9.79 8.71
C LYS A 36 0.76 -8.28 8.52
N PHE A 37 0.67 -7.50 9.59
CA PHE A 37 0.75 -6.05 9.49
C PHE A 37 1.52 -5.41 10.63
N LYS A 38 2.13 -4.27 10.32
CA LYS A 38 2.88 -3.42 11.25
C LYS A 38 3.06 -2.02 10.65
N SER A 39 3.44 -1.05 11.48
CA SER A 39 3.97 0.21 10.98
C SER A 39 5.40 0.02 10.46
N LEU A 40 5.71 0.56 9.28
CA LEU A 40 7.02 0.43 8.62
C LEU A 40 8.06 1.38 9.25
N LEU A 41 7.62 2.58 9.64
CA LEU A 41 8.44 3.61 10.26
C LEU A 41 7.64 4.24 11.41
N ASN A 42 8.17 4.17 12.63
CA ASN A 42 7.59 4.79 13.82
C ASN A 42 8.23 6.14 14.15
N GLU A 43 9.27 6.54 13.42
CA GLU A 43 9.97 7.79 13.67
C GLU A 43 9.18 9.00 13.13
N LYS A 44 8.93 9.96 14.00
CA LYS A 44 8.28 11.22 13.67
C LYS A 44 9.29 12.17 13.01
N GLN A 45 8.96 12.67 11.81
CA GLN A 45 9.62 13.86 11.30
C GLN A 45 9.08 15.09 12.06
N LYS A 46 9.98 15.96 12.51
CA LYS A 46 9.64 17.16 13.28
C LYS A 46 8.74 18.06 12.42
N ASN A 47 7.65 18.57 12.99
CA ASN A 47 6.68 19.48 12.34
C ASN A 47 5.92 18.93 11.12
N THR A 48 5.88 17.61 10.90
CA THR A 48 5.02 17.00 9.88
C THR A 48 3.75 16.42 10.51
N ILE A 49 2.63 16.49 9.80
CA ILE A 49 1.43 15.70 10.11
C ILE A 49 1.87 14.24 10.27
N ALA A 50 1.43 13.57 11.34
CA ALA A 50 1.88 12.23 11.68
C ALA A 50 1.22 11.16 10.77
N LYS A 51 1.54 11.21 9.48
CA LYS A 51 1.25 10.15 8.52
C LYS A 51 2.21 8.99 8.80
N ARG A 52 1.67 7.86 9.24
CA ARG A 52 2.44 6.64 9.52
C ARG A 52 2.09 5.59 8.50
N ILE A 53 3.11 5.05 7.85
CA ILE A 53 2.93 3.98 6.86
C ILE A 53 2.72 2.67 7.60
N VAL A 54 1.62 2.00 7.30
CA VAL A 54 1.30 0.64 7.73
C VAL A 54 1.44 -0.27 6.53
N CYS A 55 2.27 -1.30 6.64
CA CYS A 55 2.42 -2.32 5.63
C CYS A 55 1.61 -3.57 6.02
N PHE A 56 0.98 -4.19 5.03
CA PHE A 56 0.22 -5.43 5.12
C PHE A 56 0.80 -6.46 4.17
N ASP A 57 1.38 -7.53 4.69
CA ASP A 57 1.80 -8.69 3.92
C ASP A 57 0.62 -9.68 3.83
N CYS A 58 0.15 -9.95 2.62
CA CYS A 58 -1.02 -10.79 2.35
C CYS A 58 -0.65 -12.00 1.48
N GLU A 59 -0.88 -13.21 1.99
CA GLU A 59 -0.69 -14.45 1.22
C GLU A 59 -1.87 -14.68 0.26
N VAL A 60 -1.56 -14.86 -1.03
CA VAL A 60 -2.54 -15.13 -2.10
C VAL A 60 -2.01 -16.15 -3.10
N GLU A 61 -2.92 -16.94 -3.67
CA GLU A 61 -2.65 -17.77 -4.85
C GLU A 61 -3.18 -17.09 -6.11
N ALA A 62 -2.35 -16.99 -7.15
CA ALA A 62 -2.67 -16.33 -8.41
C ALA A 62 -1.84 -16.87 -9.59
N ILE A 63 -2.30 -16.57 -10.82
CA ILE A 63 -1.64 -17.01 -12.08
C ILE A 63 -0.54 -16.06 -12.56
N SER A 64 -0.46 -14.85 -12.01
CA SER A 64 0.51 -13.83 -12.37
C SER A 64 0.69 -12.84 -11.21
N LEU A 65 1.78 -12.05 -11.26
CA LEU A 65 2.04 -11.01 -10.26
C LEU A 65 0.92 -9.96 -10.25
N SER A 66 0.50 -9.45 -11.42
CA SER A 66 -0.58 -8.46 -11.52
C SER A 66 -1.89 -8.99 -10.91
N HIS A 67 -2.25 -10.25 -11.18
CA HIS A 67 -3.41 -10.87 -10.56
C HIS A 67 -3.25 -11.01 -9.03
N ALA A 68 -2.08 -11.43 -8.54
CA ALA A 68 -1.80 -11.51 -7.11
C ALA A 68 -1.98 -10.16 -6.42
N ARG A 69 -1.45 -9.09 -7.01
CA ARG A 69 -1.52 -7.73 -6.46
C ARG A 69 -2.95 -7.20 -6.38
N SER A 70 -3.74 -7.37 -7.45
CA SER A 70 -5.15 -6.98 -7.46
C SER A 70 -5.96 -7.75 -6.41
N LYS A 71 -5.72 -9.06 -6.26
CA LYS A 71 -6.38 -9.91 -5.27
C LYS A 71 -6.00 -9.47 -3.84
N ALA A 72 -4.72 -9.30 -3.56
CA ALA A 72 -4.23 -8.84 -2.27
C ALA A 72 -4.75 -7.44 -1.90
N TYR A 73 -4.75 -6.50 -2.86
CA TYR A 73 -5.27 -5.15 -2.64
C TYR A 73 -6.74 -5.15 -2.21
N ASN A 74 -7.58 -5.95 -2.88
CA ASN A 74 -9.00 -6.06 -2.51
C ASN A 74 -9.21 -6.68 -1.12
N ILE A 75 -8.45 -7.73 -0.78
CA ILE A 75 -8.49 -8.34 0.55
C ILE A 75 -8.07 -7.31 1.63
N ILE A 76 -6.97 -6.59 1.40
CA ILE A 76 -6.47 -5.59 2.36
C ILE A 76 -7.38 -4.37 2.45
N LYS A 77 -8.05 -3.98 1.37
CA LYS A 77 -9.04 -2.89 1.39
C LYS A 77 -10.18 -3.20 2.37
N ASP A 78 -10.72 -4.41 2.34
CA ASP A 78 -11.76 -4.81 3.30
C ASP A 78 -11.18 -5.01 4.71
N PHE A 79 -10.02 -5.65 4.82
CA PHE A 79 -9.36 -5.88 6.11
C PHE A 79 -9.04 -4.58 6.86
N SER A 80 -8.42 -3.61 6.18
CA SER A 80 -8.08 -2.29 6.75
C SER A 80 -9.31 -1.49 7.15
N THR A 81 -10.42 -1.64 6.41
CA THR A 81 -11.69 -1.01 6.75
C THR A 81 -12.27 -1.56 8.06
N TYR A 82 -12.24 -2.88 8.26
CA TYR A 82 -12.66 -3.47 9.53
C TYR A 82 -11.71 -3.11 10.67
N LEU A 83 -10.40 -3.03 10.37
CA LEU A 83 -9.39 -2.60 11.33
C LEU A 83 -9.60 -1.14 11.75
N ALA A 84 -10.05 -0.27 10.83
CA ALA A 84 -10.38 1.12 11.12
C ALA A 84 -11.49 1.23 12.18
N ALA A 85 -12.55 0.43 12.02
CA ALA A 85 -13.64 0.36 12.99
C ALA A 85 -13.18 -0.22 14.35
N LEU A 86 -12.30 -1.22 14.33
CA LEU A 86 -11.78 -1.85 15.55
C LEU A 86 -10.85 -0.94 16.35
N LEU A 87 -10.02 -0.16 15.65
CA LEU A 87 -8.96 0.66 16.26
C LEU A 87 -9.33 2.14 16.37
N ASN A 88 -10.48 2.55 15.84
CA ASN A 88 -10.92 3.93 15.76
C ASN A 88 -9.87 4.85 15.08
N VAL A 89 -9.30 4.40 13.96
CA VAL A 89 -8.32 5.17 13.18
C VAL A 89 -8.52 4.95 11.68
N GLY A 90 -8.45 6.02 10.89
CA GLY A 90 -8.62 5.96 9.44
C GLY A 90 -7.40 5.34 8.73
N PHE A 91 -7.65 4.36 7.87
CA PHE A 91 -6.68 3.72 6.99
C PHE A 91 -6.91 4.15 5.55
N SER A 92 -5.99 4.92 5.00
CA SER A 92 -6.04 5.36 3.60
C SER A 92 -4.97 4.68 2.76
N PRO A 93 -5.29 4.15 1.56
CA PRO A 93 -4.29 3.57 0.67
C PRO A 93 -3.16 4.58 0.40
N TYR A 94 -1.90 4.14 0.46
CA TYR A 94 -0.79 5.03 0.15
C TYR A 94 -0.83 5.44 -1.34
N MET A 95 -0.89 6.74 -1.57
CA MET A 95 -0.85 7.38 -2.88
C MET A 95 0.06 8.59 -2.79
N GLY A 96 1.20 8.53 -3.48
CA GLY A 96 2.14 9.63 -3.56
C GLY A 96 1.52 10.85 -4.25
N ILE A 97 1.74 12.02 -3.67
CA ILE A 97 1.24 13.30 -4.16
C ILE A 97 2.14 13.76 -5.32
N PHE A 98 1.54 14.28 -6.39
CA PHE A 98 2.29 14.95 -7.44
C PHE A 98 2.66 16.36 -7.00
N LYS A 99 3.96 16.66 -7.02
CA LYS A 99 4.50 17.97 -6.69
C LYS A 99 5.09 18.60 -7.94
N HIS A 100 4.66 19.82 -8.20
CA HIS A 100 5.27 20.71 -9.15
C HIS A 100 6.36 21.53 -8.45
N PHE A 101 7.55 21.61 -9.04
CA PHE A 101 8.63 22.44 -8.54
C PHE A 101 9.51 22.93 -9.69
N ILE A 102 10.14 24.08 -9.47
CA ILE A 102 11.02 24.71 -10.44
C ILE A 102 12.45 24.47 -9.99
N THR A 103 13.27 23.88 -10.86
CA THR A 103 14.72 23.79 -10.64
C THR A 103 15.41 24.96 -11.31
N LYS A 104 16.49 25.43 -10.70
CA LYS A 104 17.39 26.43 -11.27
C LYS A 104 18.72 25.76 -11.57
N GLU A 105 19.10 25.73 -12.84
CA GLU A 105 20.41 25.26 -13.26
C GLU A 105 21.24 26.43 -13.79
N ILE A 106 22.53 26.44 -13.42
CA ILE A 106 23.48 27.43 -13.93
C ILE A 106 24.39 26.71 -14.90
N GLN A 107 24.24 27.00 -16.20
CA GLN A 107 25.08 26.46 -17.25
C GLN A 107 26.02 27.57 -17.74
N GLY A 108 27.19 27.67 -17.12
CA GLY A 108 28.15 28.75 -17.40
C GLY A 108 27.65 30.12 -16.93
N LYS A 109 27.33 31.02 -17.88
CA LYS A 109 26.79 32.37 -17.59
C LYS A 109 25.27 32.46 -17.68
N GLU A 110 24.60 31.41 -18.17
CA GLU A 110 23.15 31.39 -18.33
C GLU A 110 22.46 30.74 -17.13
N ILE A 111 21.32 31.31 -16.75
CA ILE A 111 20.44 30.76 -15.71
C ILE A 111 19.23 30.17 -16.42
N CYS A 112 19.07 28.86 -16.33
CA CYS A 112 17.93 28.13 -16.86
C CYS A 112 17.00 27.74 -15.72
N PHE A 113 15.70 27.95 -15.92
CA PHE A 113 14.66 27.43 -15.03
C PHE A 113 13.93 26.30 -15.74
N THR A 114 13.69 25.21 -15.02
CA THR A 114 12.99 24.05 -15.58
C THR A 114 11.84 23.66 -14.68
N ASP A 115 10.65 23.60 -15.26
CA ASP A 115 9.46 23.07 -14.60
C ASP A 115 9.57 21.55 -14.50
N ASN A 116 9.46 21.04 -13.27
CA ASN A 116 9.53 19.63 -12.98
C ASN A 116 8.29 19.16 -12.23
N PHE A 117 7.87 17.94 -12.56
CA PHE A 117 6.81 17.23 -11.85
C PHE A 117 7.39 15.94 -11.29
N GLN A 118 7.28 15.74 -9.99
CA GLN A 118 7.69 14.49 -9.35
C GLN A 118 6.57 13.98 -8.44
N ARG A 119 6.35 12.67 -8.50
CA ARG A 119 5.47 12.00 -7.56
C ARG A 119 6.26 11.63 -6.31
N GLU A 120 5.72 11.96 -5.14
CA GLU A 120 6.30 11.54 -3.88
C GLU A 120 6.31 10.02 -3.75
N GLY A 121 7.37 9.49 -3.17
CA GLY A 121 7.51 8.10 -2.83
C GLY A 121 8.37 7.92 -1.59
N PHE A 122 8.32 6.75 -0.99
CA PHE A 122 9.24 6.36 0.07
C PHE A 122 9.94 5.05 -0.28
N LEU A 123 11.01 4.76 0.45
CA LEU A 123 11.77 3.53 0.31
C LEU A 123 11.40 2.55 1.42
N ASP A 124 10.82 1.40 1.05
CA ASP A 124 10.74 0.23 1.93
C ASP A 124 12.10 -0.48 1.91
N LYS A 125 12.92 -0.19 2.91
CA LYS A 125 14.25 -0.78 3.08
C LYS A 125 14.20 -2.28 3.41
N GLU A 126 13.09 -2.80 3.95
CA GLU A 126 13.00 -4.22 4.30
C GLU A 126 12.95 -5.10 3.04
N LEU A 127 12.31 -4.60 1.98
CA LEU A 127 12.11 -5.32 0.72
C LEU A 127 12.84 -4.69 -0.47
N ASN A 128 13.58 -3.61 -0.25
CA ASN A 128 14.21 -2.80 -1.30
C ASN A 128 13.22 -2.36 -2.38
N LEU A 129 12.09 -1.79 -1.94
CA LEU A 129 11.03 -1.29 -2.83
C LEU A 129 10.93 0.23 -2.79
N ILE A 130 10.76 0.83 -3.97
CA ILE A 130 10.37 2.23 -4.14
C ILE A 130 8.85 2.25 -4.27
N VAL A 131 8.19 3.00 -3.38
CA VAL A 131 6.73 3.00 -3.24
C VAL A 131 6.18 4.39 -3.51
N SER A 132 5.48 4.54 -4.63
CA SER A 132 4.67 5.72 -4.99
C SER A 132 3.17 5.43 -4.94
N ASP A 133 2.76 4.18 -5.16
CA ASP A 133 1.44 3.64 -4.80
C ASP A 133 1.49 2.11 -4.70
N ASN A 134 0.34 1.49 -4.40
CA ASN A 134 0.19 0.04 -4.27
C ASN A 134 0.15 -0.76 -5.57
N MET A 135 0.07 -0.09 -6.73
CA MET A 135 -0.15 -0.65 -8.06
C MET A 135 0.98 -0.24 -9.01
N ASN A 136 0.77 0.70 -9.92
CA ASN A 136 1.76 0.97 -10.97
C ASN A 136 2.99 1.73 -10.46
N GLY A 137 2.93 2.32 -9.27
CA GLY A 137 4.03 3.05 -8.64
C GLY A 137 4.89 2.23 -7.68
N LEU A 138 4.87 0.89 -7.76
CA LEU A 138 5.65 0.00 -6.89
C LEU A 138 6.72 -0.73 -7.68
N HIS A 139 7.98 -0.48 -7.34
CA HIS A 139 9.12 -1.07 -8.07
C HIS A 139 10.18 -1.59 -7.10
N HIS A 140 10.86 -2.67 -7.49
CA HIS A 140 12.11 -3.05 -6.83
C HIS A 140 13.23 -2.08 -7.25
N ILE A 141 14.14 -1.72 -6.34
CA ILE A 141 15.22 -0.76 -6.63
C ILE A 141 16.01 -1.17 -7.88
N ASN A 142 16.37 -2.46 -7.98
CA ASN A 142 17.12 -2.97 -9.13
C ASN A 142 16.31 -2.92 -10.44
N ASP A 143 14.99 -3.08 -10.39
CA ASP A 143 14.12 -2.97 -11.56
C ASP A 143 14.00 -1.50 -12.00
N TYR A 144 13.96 -0.57 -11.03
CA TYR A 144 13.88 0.88 -11.29
C TYR A 144 15.15 1.43 -11.95
N LEU A 145 16.33 0.97 -11.50
CA LEU A 145 17.63 1.46 -12.00
C LEU A 145 18.06 0.82 -13.32
N SER A 146 17.55 -0.36 -13.66
CA SER A 146 17.96 -1.12 -14.86
C SER A 146 17.24 -0.70 -16.13
N VAL A 147 16.28 0.23 -16.04
CA VAL A 147 15.38 0.59 -17.12
C VAL A 147 15.62 2.04 -17.53
N GLN A 148 16.07 2.24 -18.77
CA GLN A 148 15.89 3.54 -19.44
C GLN A 148 14.37 3.82 -19.49
N PRO A 149 13.91 5.04 -19.17
CA PRO A 149 12.48 5.35 -19.15
C PRO A 149 11.91 5.22 -20.57
N ASN A 150 11.40 4.04 -20.91
CA ASN A 150 10.59 3.84 -22.11
C ASN A 150 9.12 3.93 -21.73
N THR A 151 8.74 5.11 -21.25
CA THR A 151 7.36 5.60 -21.26
C THR A 151 7.34 6.90 -22.01
N TYR A 152 7.47 6.84 -23.34
CA TYR A 152 7.01 7.94 -24.17
C TYR A 152 5.58 7.65 -24.60
N PHE A 153 4.64 8.38 -24.00
CA PHE A 153 3.46 8.81 -24.73
C PHE A 153 3.50 10.33 -24.78
N SER A 154 4.12 10.87 -25.82
CA SER A 154 4.02 12.29 -26.14
C SER A 154 2.87 12.48 -27.11
N TYR A 155 1.79 13.12 -26.66
CA TYR A 155 0.75 13.60 -27.56
C TYR A 155 1.14 15.00 -28.04
N PHE A 156 1.63 15.09 -29.28
CA PHE A 156 1.81 16.37 -29.95
C PHE A 156 0.62 16.57 -30.88
N ILE A 157 -0.23 17.54 -30.58
CA ILE A 157 -1.21 18.06 -31.53
C ILE A 157 -0.49 19.21 -32.24
N ASN A 158 0.05 18.94 -33.42
CA ASN A 158 0.48 20.02 -34.31
C ASN A 158 -0.77 20.61 -35.00
N ASP A 159 -0.65 21.82 -35.56
CA ASP A 159 -1.71 22.53 -36.32
C ASP A 159 -2.32 21.75 -37.51
N LYS A 160 -1.81 20.54 -37.78
CA LYS A 160 -2.25 19.62 -38.83
C LYS A 160 -2.96 18.35 -38.33
N PHE A 161 -3.24 18.21 -37.03
CA PHE A 161 -3.91 17.03 -36.44
C PHE A 161 -3.26 15.67 -36.77
N GLU A 162 -1.95 15.62 -37.02
CA GLU A 162 -1.25 14.36 -37.30
C GLU A 162 -0.86 13.64 -36.00
N THR A 163 -1.43 12.45 -35.79
CA THR A 163 -1.11 11.61 -34.63
C THR A 163 0.05 10.66 -34.95
N LYS A 164 1.18 10.79 -34.26
CA LYS A 164 2.23 9.75 -34.23
C LYS A 164 2.03 8.85 -33.01
N GLY A 165 1.47 7.66 -33.24
CA GLY A 165 1.40 6.59 -32.24
C GLY A 165 2.71 5.79 -32.21
N GLY A 166 3.22 5.51 -31.00
CA GLY A 166 4.30 4.54 -30.75
C GLY A 166 3.75 3.22 -30.20
N TYR A 167 4.47 2.12 -30.44
CA TYR A 167 4.12 0.80 -29.89
C TYR A 167 4.58 0.68 -28.43
N ILE A 168 3.67 0.37 -27.51
CA ILE A 168 4.00 0.03 -26.12
C ILE A 168 4.29 -1.48 -26.08
N GLN A 169 5.57 -1.85 -26.02
CA GLN A 169 5.94 -3.23 -25.74
C GLN A 169 5.68 -3.51 -24.26
N ASN A 170 4.76 -4.43 -23.98
CA ASN A 170 4.44 -4.84 -22.61
C ASN A 170 5.56 -5.72 -22.04
N ASN A 171 6.60 -5.07 -21.49
CA ASN A 171 7.76 -5.73 -20.89
C ASN A 171 7.55 -6.07 -19.41
N ASP A 172 6.30 -6.16 -18.94
CA ASP A 172 5.93 -6.40 -17.53
C ASP A 172 6.69 -7.57 -16.89
N GLU A 173 6.96 -8.64 -17.63
CA GLU A 173 7.70 -9.80 -17.09
C GLU A 173 9.18 -9.49 -16.84
N ILE A 174 9.84 -8.75 -17.73
CA ILE A 174 11.25 -8.36 -17.58
C ILE A 174 11.36 -7.28 -16.49
N LEU A 175 10.49 -6.27 -16.54
CA LEU A 175 10.50 -5.10 -15.67
C LEU A 175 10.13 -5.40 -14.22
N ASN A 176 9.47 -6.53 -13.94
CA ASN A 176 9.05 -6.91 -12.59
C ASN A 176 9.69 -8.22 -12.14
N THR A 177 10.80 -8.66 -12.75
CA THR A 177 11.43 -9.93 -12.37
C THR A 177 11.90 -9.90 -10.91
N ASN A 178 12.60 -8.84 -10.47
CA ASN A 178 13.03 -8.77 -9.07
C ASN A 178 11.84 -8.56 -8.14
N LEU A 179 10.88 -7.70 -8.51
CA LEU A 179 9.65 -7.51 -7.73
C LEU A 179 8.88 -8.82 -7.53
N LYS A 180 8.72 -9.62 -8.58
CA LYS A 180 8.08 -10.94 -8.55
C LYS A 180 8.82 -11.89 -7.62
N ASN A 181 10.16 -11.93 -7.72
CA ASN A 181 10.99 -12.78 -6.88
C ASN A 181 10.89 -12.39 -5.40
N THR A 182 10.89 -11.09 -5.10
CA THR A 182 10.68 -10.56 -3.75
C THR A 182 9.35 -11.03 -3.17
N PHE A 183 8.25 -10.88 -3.90
CA PHE A 183 6.94 -11.33 -3.39
C PHE A 183 6.75 -12.85 -3.33
N LYS A 184 7.55 -13.62 -4.07
CA LYS A 184 7.59 -15.08 -3.94
C LYS A 184 8.44 -15.53 -2.75
N SER A 185 9.46 -14.77 -2.37
CA SER A 185 10.41 -15.15 -1.32
C SER A 185 9.91 -14.82 0.09
N ILE A 186 9.05 -13.82 0.24
CA ILE A 186 8.48 -13.43 1.53
C ILE A 186 7.66 -14.58 2.13
N LYS A 187 8.01 -14.95 3.36
CA LYS A 187 7.27 -15.91 4.18
C LYS A 187 6.71 -15.21 5.41
N ILE A 188 5.40 -15.33 5.63
CA ILE A 188 4.79 -14.84 6.87
C ILE A 188 5.17 -15.78 8.02
N THR A 189 6.14 -15.37 8.83
CA THR A 189 6.59 -16.08 10.04
C THR A 189 5.83 -15.63 11.28
N LYS A 190 5.91 -16.43 12.36
CA LYS A 190 5.41 -16.01 13.67
C LYS A 190 6.19 -14.77 14.14
N VAL A 191 5.47 -13.82 14.70
CA VAL A 191 6.04 -12.58 15.26
C VAL A 191 7.04 -12.94 16.36
N GLN A 192 8.29 -12.47 16.21
CA GLN A 192 9.32 -12.63 17.23
C GLN A 192 9.21 -11.45 18.21
N GLY A 193 8.76 -11.72 19.44
CA GLY A 193 8.50 -10.70 20.48
C GLY A 193 7.06 -10.72 21.00
N ARG A 194 6.83 -10.12 22.17
CA ARG A 194 5.47 -9.90 22.69
C ARG A 194 4.88 -8.69 21.98
N ALA A 195 3.95 -8.93 21.04
CA ALA A 195 3.09 -7.86 20.56
C ALA A 195 2.32 -7.25 21.75
N GLU A 196 2.26 -5.93 21.82
CA GLU A 196 1.58 -5.20 22.87
C GLU A 196 0.09 -5.09 22.53
N TYR A 197 -0.74 -5.88 23.21
CA TYR A 197 -2.18 -5.82 23.01
C TYR A 197 -2.86 -4.96 24.07
N SER A 198 -3.96 -4.29 23.71
CA SER A 198 -4.93 -3.85 24.71
C SER A 198 -5.80 -5.02 25.17
N ASP A 199 -6.28 -4.97 26.41
CA ASP A 199 -7.12 -6.04 26.95
C ASP A 199 -8.50 -6.10 26.28
N ASN A 200 -9.07 -4.94 25.95
CA ASN A 200 -10.40 -4.80 25.37
C ASN A 200 -10.40 -3.85 24.16
N ILE A 201 -11.44 -4.00 23.34
CA ILE A 201 -11.82 -3.00 22.33
C ILE A 201 -12.20 -1.73 23.08
N ASP A 202 -11.68 -0.60 22.62
CA ASP A 202 -12.04 0.68 23.18
C ASP A 202 -13.29 1.23 22.50
N TYR A 203 -14.31 1.53 23.31
CA TYR A 203 -15.57 2.10 22.84
C TYR A 203 -15.69 3.58 23.17
N ASP A 204 -14.75 4.15 23.95
CA ASP A 204 -14.85 5.51 24.47
C ASP A 204 -14.61 6.58 23.38
N GLY A 205 -14.23 6.17 22.17
CA GLY A 205 -14.12 7.04 21.00
C GLY A 205 -12.99 8.08 21.06
N GLN A 206 -12.16 8.05 22.11
CA GLN A 206 -11.08 9.00 22.31
C GLN A 206 -9.82 8.59 21.53
N TYR A 207 -9.13 9.57 20.94
CA TYR A 207 -7.81 9.35 20.34
C TYR A 207 -6.78 8.96 21.41
N LYS A 208 -6.30 7.71 21.37
CA LYS A 208 -5.21 7.27 22.25
C LYS A 208 -3.87 7.69 21.71
N LEU A 209 -2.96 8.06 22.61
CA LEU A 209 -1.54 8.28 22.29
C LEU A 209 -0.84 7.02 21.78
N ASN A 210 -1.28 5.84 22.22
CA ASN A 210 -0.73 4.55 21.81
C ASN A 210 -1.80 3.73 21.08
N LEU A 211 -1.56 3.44 19.81
CA LEU A 211 -2.42 2.56 19.01
C LEU A 211 -2.05 1.09 19.26
N LEU A 212 -2.71 0.49 20.24
CA LEU A 212 -2.59 -0.93 20.57
C LEU A 212 -3.73 -1.72 19.92
N VAL A 213 -3.41 -2.92 19.44
CA VAL A 213 -4.43 -3.81 18.88
C VAL A 213 -5.09 -4.60 20.02
N PRO A 214 -6.43 -4.72 20.07
CA PRO A 214 -7.09 -5.48 21.11
C PRO A 214 -6.87 -6.99 20.96
N LYS A 215 -6.74 -7.72 22.08
CA LYS A 215 -6.62 -9.19 22.10
C LYS A 215 -7.77 -9.88 21.33
N GLN A 216 -8.94 -9.24 21.28
CA GLN A 216 -10.14 -9.70 20.59
C GLN A 216 -10.05 -9.65 19.06
N ILE A 217 -9.01 -9.05 18.46
CA ILE A 217 -8.90 -8.88 17.00
C ILE A 217 -9.19 -10.17 16.22
N ARG A 218 -8.67 -11.32 16.69
CA ARG A 218 -8.90 -12.61 16.01
C ARG A 218 -10.36 -13.05 16.08
N LYS A 219 -11.00 -12.86 17.23
CA LYS A 219 -12.43 -13.16 17.42
C LYS A 219 -13.29 -12.25 16.54
N PHE A 220 -12.98 -10.95 16.52
CA PHE A 220 -13.65 -9.96 15.68
C PHE A 220 -13.63 -10.34 14.20
N PHE A 221 -12.46 -10.63 13.63
CA PHE A 221 -12.38 -11.06 12.21
C PHE A 221 -13.03 -12.42 11.94
N LYS A 222 -13.04 -13.33 12.92
CA LYS A 222 -13.74 -14.61 12.81
C LYS A 222 -15.25 -14.41 12.77
N GLU A 223 -15.79 -13.52 13.61
CA GLU A 223 -17.23 -13.23 13.67
C GLU A 223 -17.73 -12.57 12.38
N ILE A 224 -16.93 -11.70 11.76
CA ILE A 224 -17.26 -11.11 10.44
C ILE A 224 -17.48 -12.19 9.37
N ASN A 225 -16.68 -13.26 9.38
CA ASN A 225 -16.85 -14.38 8.44
C ASN A 225 -18.10 -15.23 8.69
N ASN A 226 -18.69 -15.14 9.88
CA ASN A 226 -19.88 -15.89 10.25
C ASN A 226 -21.18 -15.11 10.03
N LEU A 227 -21.09 -13.84 9.61
CA LEU A 227 -22.25 -13.04 9.24
C LEU A 227 -22.88 -13.62 7.96
N ASP A 228 -24.21 -13.55 7.88
CA ASP A 228 -24.92 -13.83 6.63
C ASP A 228 -24.60 -12.77 5.57
N ASP A 229 -24.80 -13.07 4.30
CA ASP A 229 -24.44 -12.18 3.18
C ASP A 229 -25.07 -10.78 3.30
N THR A 230 -26.30 -10.69 3.82
CA THR A 230 -27.01 -9.41 3.93
C THR A 230 -26.41 -8.55 5.05
N THR A 231 -26.29 -9.10 6.26
CA THR A 231 -25.70 -8.38 7.39
C THR A 231 -24.22 -8.08 7.15
N GLY A 232 -23.47 -9.04 6.60
CA GLY A 232 -22.07 -8.87 6.24
C GLY A 232 -21.87 -7.72 5.24
N ARG A 233 -22.74 -7.59 4.24
CA ARG A 233 -22.70 -6.48 3.28
C ARG A 233 -22.99 -5.13 3.95
N TYR A 234 -23.99 -5.04 4.81
CA TYR A 234 -24.29 -3.79 5.53
C TYR A 234 -23.16 -3.41 6.48
N PHE A 235 -22.68 -4.35 7.28
CA PHE A 235 -21.56 -4.15 8.18
C PHE A 235 -20.31 -3.65 7.44
N ARG A 236 -19.95 -4.31 6.33
CA ARG A 236 -18.84 -3.87 5.47
C ARG A 236 -19.01 -2.43 4.98
N ASN A 237 -20.20 -2.09 4.49
CA ASN A 237 -20.46 -0.74 3.98
C ASN A 237 -20.41 0.31 5.10
N SER A 238 -20.95 0.00 6.28
CA SER A 238 -20.86 0.86 7.46
C SER A 238 -19.41 1.08 7.89
N CYS A 239 -18.59 0.03 7.97
CA CYS A 239 -17.17 0.17 8.27
C CYS A 239 -16.44 1.00 7.19
N ARG A 240 -16.80 0.85 5.90
CA ARG A 240 -16.20 1.65 4.81
C ARG A 240 -16.50 3.13 4.98
N LEU A 241 -17.76 3.47 5.25
CA LEU A 241 -18.18 4.85 5.52
C LEU A 241 -17.48 5.40 6.77
N TYR A 242 -17.37 4.59 7.82
CA TYR A 242 -16.67 4.97 9.05
C TYR A 242 -15.19 5.24 8.77
N ASN A 243 -14.50 4.36 8.06
CA ASN A 243 -13.11 4.57 7.67
C ASN A 243 -12.93 5.88 6.88
N ILE A 244 -13.81 6.14 5.90
CA ILE A 244 -13.79 7.38 5.12
C ILE A 244 -13.96 8.61 6.03
N SER A 245 -14.88 8.57 7.01
CA SER A 245 -15.06 9.70 7.94
C SER A 245 -13.84 9.97 8.85
N LEU A 246 -12.96 8.97 9.04
CA LEU A 246 -11.74 9.10 9.83
C LEU A 246 -10.51 9.51 8.99
N ILE A 247 -10.58 9.34 7.68
CA ILE A 247 -9.54 9.81 6.75
C ILE A 247 -9.82 11.30 6.52
N VAL A 248 -9.22 12.14 7.34
CA VAL A 248 -9.27 13.60 7.16
C VAL A 248 -8.14 13.98 6.20
N ASP A 249 -8.49 14.35 4.97
CA ASP A 249 -7.56 14.95 4.00
C ASP A 249 -7.37 16.45 4.25
#